data_AF-A0A820KAH8-F1
#
_entry.id   AF-A0A820KAH8-F1
#
_cell.length_a   1.000
_cell.length_b   1.000
_cell.length_c   1.000
_cell.angle_alpha   90.00
_cell.angle_beta   90.00
_cell.angle_gamma   90.00
#
_symmetry.space_group_name_H-M   'P 1'
#
loop_
_entity.id
_entity.type
_entity.pdbx_description
1 polymer ?
#
loop_
_entity_poly.entity_id
_entity_poly.type
_entity_poly.pdbx_seq_one_letter_code
_entity_poly.pdbx_strand_id
1 'polypeptide(L)'
;MQRTVKEYLWGYEDPILNILKKQLPQLVSNDQVSVFASVVNEAQYETILINNGVGFDINHTERIDNVGKIERFNFSTNLSIWSNKYANMINGTDSTIWHPDARKDELIYTFMNDICRSVYLKFNQTRQNSFDISTYQYTLPNDVFANSSDNEGFCLNSSTSDKIQQLKCLPSGLFSLSSCIH
;
A
#
# COMPACT_ATOMS: atom_id res chain seq x y z
N MET A 1 8.83 -12.26 -25.69
CA MET A 1 9.47 -10.96 -25.97
C MET A 1 10.74 -10.88 -25.13
N GLN A 2 11.89 -10.55 -25.69
CA GLN A 2 13.16 -10.40 -24.95
C GLN A 2 13.43 -8.89 -24.82
N ARG A 3 13.66 -8.42 -23.59
CA ARG A 3 13.89 -7.01 -23.25
C ARG A 3 15.02 -6.91 -22.23
N THR A 4 15.65 -5.76 -22.18
CA THR A 4 16.63 -5.44 -21.15
C THR A 4 15.96 -5.17 -19.81
N VAL A 5 16.71 -5.31 -18.72
CA VAL A 5 16.25 -4.92 -17.37
C VAL A 5 15.85 -3.44 -17.34
N LYS A 6 16.59 -2.58 -18.06
CA LYS A 6 16.29 -1.16 -18.15
C LYS A 6 14.90 -0.91 -18.76
N GLU A 7 14.60 -1.56 -19.88
CA GLU A 7 13.30 -1.44 -20.55
C GLU A 7 12.16 -1.95 -19.66
N TYR A 8 12.36 -3.07 -18.96
CA TYR A 8 11.31 -3.65 -18.13
C TYR A 8 10.98 -2.78 -16.90
N LEU A 9 12.01 -2.25 -16.21
CA LEU A 9 11.81 -1.46 -15.00
C LEU A 9 11.33 -0.04 -15.30
N TRP A 10 11.93 0.61 -16.31
CA TRP A 10 11.77 2.06 -16.50
C TRP A 10 10.88 2.44 -17.69
N GLY A 11 10.51 1.48 -18.53
CA GLY A 11 9.62 1.73 -19.65
C GLY A 11 10.19 1.28 -20.99
N TYR A 12 9.29 0.77 -21.82
CA TYR A 12 9.51 0.60 -23.25
C TYR A 12 8.23 0.93 -24.01
N GLU A 13 8.38 1.33 -25.28
CA GLU A 13 7.25 1.52 -26.20
C GLU A 13 6.73 0.17 -26.68
N ASP A 14 5.47 -0.14 -26.34
CA ASP A 14 4.82 -1.36 -26.77
C ASP A 14 4.27 -1.20 -28.21
N PRO A 15 4.65 -2.08 -29.16
CA PRO A 15 4.21 -1.95 -30.55
C PRO A 15 2.70 -2.01 -30.72
N ILE A 16 1.99 -2.80 -29.90
CA ILE A 16 0.53 -2.95 -29.99
C ILE A 16 -0.13 -1.71 -29.42
N LEU A 17 0.31 -1.24 -28.25
CA LEU A 17 -0.24 -0.01 -27.66
C LEU A 17 0.02 1.21 -28.53
N ASN A 18 1.17 1.32 -29.20
CA ASN A 18 1.45 2.39 -30.15
C ASN A 18 0.47 2.38 -31.35
N ILE A 19 0.17 1.20 -31.90
CA ILE A 19 -0.83 1.05 -32.98
C ILE A 19 -2.21 1.47 -32.48
N LEU A 20 -2.61 1.00 -31.29
CA LEU A 20 -3.91 1.30 -30.71
C LEU A 20 -4.05 2.78 -30.34
N LYS A 21 -3.01 3.41 -29.81
CA LYS A 21 -2.97 4.85 -29.54
C LYS A 21 -3.21 5.68 -30.80
N LYS A 22 -2.67 5.24 -31.95
CA LYS A 22 -2.90 5.91 -33.26
C LYS A 22 -4.31 5.68 -33.81
N GLN A 23 -4.88 4.49 -33.63
CA GLN A 23 -6.18 4.12 -34.21
C GLN A 23 -7.38 4.46 -33.32
N LEU A 24 -7.20 4.36 -32.00
CA LEU A 24 -8.21 4.52 -30.95
C LEU A 24 -7.66 5.40 -29.80
N PRO A 25 -7.26 6.66 -30.09
CA PRO A 25 -6.69 7.55 -29.08
C PRO A 25 -7.64 7.83 -27.91
N GLN A 26 -8.95 7.63 -28.08
CA GLN A 26 -9.94 7.74 -27.02
C GLN A 26 -9.91 6.59 -26.00
N LEU A 27 -9.28 5.46 -26.33
CA LEU A 27 -9.18 4.29 -25.44
C LEU A 27 -7.76 4.09 -24.91
N VAL A 28 -6.74 4.45 -25.69
CA VAL A 28 -5.33 4.26 -25.33
C VAL A 28 -4.60 5.60 -25.46
N SER A 29 -4.24 6.19 -24.32
CA SER A 29 -3.50 7.45 -24.24
C SER A 29 -1.99 7.26 -24.13
N ASN A 30 -1.54 6.13 -23.57
CA ASN A 30 -0.13 5.81 -23.34
C ASN A 30 0.25 4.48 -24.02
N ASP A 31 1.41 4.47 -24.66
CA ASP A 31 2.05 3.32 -25.32
C ASP A 31 3.29 2.80 -24.59
N GLN A 32 3.64 3.41 -23.45
CA GLN A 32 4.70 2.97 -22.57
C GLN A 32 4.21 1.92 -21.57
N VAL A 33 5.02 0.88 -21.38
CA VAL A 33 4.80 -0.15 -20.35
C VAL A 33 6.02 -0.21 -19.44
N SER A 34 5.83 -0.11 -18.12
CA SER A 34 6.88 -0.25 -17.12
C SER A 34 6.37 -0.95 -15.85
N VAL A 35 7.28 -1.54 -15.08
CA VAL A 35 6.97 -1.98 -13.70
C VAL A 35 6.81 -0.77 -12.77
N PHE A 36 7.68 0.24 -12.92
CA PHE A 36 7.56 1.49 -12.17
C PHE A 36 6.75 2.50 -12.98
N ALA A 37 5.43 2.37 -12.94
CA ALA A 37 4.47 3.19 -13.69
C ALA A 37 4.63 4.70 -13.39
N SER A 38 5.05 5.06 -12.16
CA SER A 38 5.32 6.43 -11.73
C SER A 38 6.45 7.14 -12.48
N VAL A 39 7.25 6.40 -13.28
CA VAL A 39 8.34 6.95 -14.11
C VAL A 39 7.84 7.31 -15.51
N VAL A 40 6.78 6.62 -15.98
CA VAL A 40 6.23 6.82 -17.34
C VAL A 40 4.99 7.72 -17.34
N ASN A 41 4.24 7.76 -16.24
CA ASN A 41 3.19 8.74 -16.00
C ASN A 41 3.84 9.92 -15.26
N GLU A 42 3.63 11.17 -15.71
CA GLU A 42 4.12 12.37 -15.01
C GLU A 42 3.90 12.21 -13.51
N ALA A 43 4.97 12.27 -12.71
CA ALA A 43 4.94 11.94 -11.30
C ALA A 43 3.79 12.69 -10.60
N GLN A 44 2.70 11.99 -10.29
CA GLN A 44 1.66 12.57 -9.47
C GLN A 44 2.28 12.74 -8.09
N TYR A 45 2.42 14.00 -7.66
CA TYR A 45 2.92 14.29 -6.32
C TYR A 45 1.90 13.79 -5.31
N GLU A 46 2.18 12.63 -4.72
CA GLU A 46 1.42 12.14 -3.59
C GLU A 46 1.69 13.05 -2.39
N THR A 47 0.63 13.48 -1.73
CA THR A 47 0.73 14.36 -0.56
C THR A 47 0.38 13.57 0.69
N ILE A 48 1.34 13.43 1.58
CA ILE A 48 1.17 12.77 2.87
C ILE A 48 1.23 13.82 3.98
N LEU A 49 0.17 13.91 4.78
CA LEU A 49 0.17 14.68 6.02
C LEU A 49 0.54 13.75 7.16
N ILE A 50 1.67 14.05 7.81
CA ILE A 50 2.23 13.25 8.90
C ILE A 50 2.14 14.03 10.20
N ASN A 51 1.73 13.35 11.27
CA ASN A 51 1.71 13.90 12.62
C ASN A 51 3.14 14.05 13.16
N ASN A 52 3.49 15.26 13.58
CA ASN A 52 4.84 15.60 14.06
C ASN A 52 5.10 15.28 15.53
N GLY A 53 4.11 14.74 16.26
CA GLY A 53 4.23 14.37 17.66
C GLY A 53 4.17 15.54 18.66
N VAL A 54 3.97 16.78 18.21
CA VAL A 54 4.02 17.97 19.07
C VAL A 54 2.64 18.31 19.64
N GLY A 55 2.59 18.54 20.96
CA GLY A 55 1.42 19.00 21.70
C GLY A 55 0.64 17.87 22.34
N PHE A 56 -0.64 18.12 22.62
CA PHE A 56 -1.56 17.16 23.22
C PHE A 56 -2.71 16.86 22.26
N ASP A 57 -3.22 15.64 22.29
CA ASP A 57 -4.42 15.26 21.56
C ASP A 57 -5.69 15.79 22.24
N ILE A 58 -6.86 15.53 21.64
CA ILE A 58 -8.16 15.98 22.18
C ILE A 58 -8.47 15.42 23.57
N ASN A 59 -7.79 14.35 23.98
CA ASN A 59 -7.93 13.68 25.26
C ASN A 59 -6.83 14.10 26.26
N HIS A 60 -6.06 15.16 25.95
CA HIS A 60 -4.93 15.65 26.77
C HIS A 60 -3.81 14.62 26.95
N THR A 61 -3.65 13.68 26.02
CA THR A 61 -2.52 12.75 25.96
C THR A 61 -1.42 13.33 25.10
N GLU A 62 -0.14 13.10 25.44
CA GLU A 62 0.98 13.57 24.64
C GLU A 62 0.89 13.04 23.20
N ARG A 63 1.03 13.93 22.20
CA ARG A 63 0.98 13.52 20.80
C ARG A 63 2.20 12.72 20.36
N ILE A 64 3.20 12.55 21.23
CA ILE A 64 4.41 11.82 20.88
C ILE A 64 4.12 10.37 20.45
N ASP A 65 3.08 9.73 21.00
CA ASP A 65 2.59 8.41 20.59
C ASP A 65 2.00 8.38 19.16
N ASN A 66 1.76 9.54 18.58
CA ASN A 66 1.24 9.71 17.24
C ASN A 66 2.30 10.19 16.23
N VAL A 67 3.55 10.39 16.64
CA VAL A 67 4.62 10.81 15.73
C VAL A 67 4.74 9.83 14.56
N GLY A 68 4.87 10.36 13.34
CA GLY A 68 4.99 9.56 12.12
C GLY A 68 3.67 8.99 11.60
N LYS A 69 2.56 9.05 12.37
CA LYS A 69 1.27 8.55 11.87
C LYS A 69 0.78 9.40 10.71
N ILE A 70 0.25 8.74 9.69
CA ILE A 70 -0.35 9.39 8.54
C ILE A 70 -1.75 9.87 8.93
N GLU A 71 -1.96 11.18 8.91
CA GLU A 71 -3.27 11.77 9.17
C GLU A 71 -4.10 11.87 7.88
N ARG A 72 -3.43 12.13 6.74
CA ARG A 72 -4.06 12.15 5.42
C ARG A 72 -3.11 11.67 4.33
N PHE A 73 -3.66 10.94 3.37
CA PHE A 73 -3.03 10.59 2.10
C PHE A 73 -3.87 11.20 0.98
N ASN A 74 -3.25 12.00 0.11
CA ASN A 74 -3.93 12.72 -0.98
C ASN A 74 -5.20 13.45 -0.50
N PHE A 75 -5.05 14.21 0.59
CA PHE A 75 -6.10 14.98 1.24
C PHE A 75 -7.27 14.17 1.85
N SER A 76 -7.22 12.84 1.82
CA SER A 76 -8.21 11.96 2.41
C SER A 76 -7.69 11.25 3.66
N THR A 77 -8.59 10.95 4.60
CA THR A 77 -8.30 10.14 5.79
C THR A 77 -8.49 8.64 5.55
N ASN A 78 -9.12 8.25 4.44
CA ASN A 78 -9.31 6.86 4.02
C ASN A 78 -9.12 6.73 2.50
N LEU A 79 -8.79 5.53 2.05
CA LEU A 79 -8.86 5.17 0.64
C LEU A 79 -10.32 5.02 0.18
N SER A 80 -10.52 4.85 -1.12
CA SER A 80 -11.82 4.60 -1.74
C SER A 80 -11.81 3.45 -2.76
N ILE A 81 -10.72 2.66 -2.78
CA ILE A 81 -10.45 1.67 -3.82
C ILE A 81 -10.83 0.24 -3.41
N TRP A 82 -10.95 -0.02 -2.11
CA TRP A 82 -11.30 -1.33 -1.56
C TRP A 82 -12.80 -1.46 -1.30
N SER A 83 -13.29 -2.68 -1.14
CA SER A 83 -14.74 -2.96 -1.13
C SER A 83 -15.44 -2.57 0.17
N ASN A 84 -14.71 -2.40 1.28
CA ASN A 84 -15.29 -2.06 2.57
C ASN A 84 -14.50 -0.98 3.32
N LYS A 85 -15.13 -0.41 4.36
CA LYS A 85 -14.54 0.67 5.16
C LYS A 85 -13.25 0.26 5.86
N TYR A 86 -13.17 -0.97 6.35
CA TYR A 86 -11.99 -1.48 7.07
C TYR A 86 -10.77 -1.53 6.16
N ALA A 87 -10.90 -2.11 4.97
CA ALA A 87 -9.81 -2.22 4.00
C ALA A 87 -9.33 -0.86 3.48
N ASN A 88 -10.21 0.14 3.50
CA ASN A 88 -9.89 1.51 3.10
C ASN A 88 -9.25 2.36 4.22
N MET A 89 -9.06 1.85 5.43
CA MET A 89 -8.42 2.63 6.50
C MET A 89 -6.92 2.85 6.22
N ILE A 90 -6.46 4.08 6.46
CA ILE A 90 -5.03 4.42 6.48
C ILE A 90 -4.59 4.39 7.95
N ASN A 91 -3.81 3.37 8.32
CA ASN A 91 -3.42 3.11 9.70
C ASN A 91 -1.89 3.14 9.86
N GLY A 92 -1.44 3.78 10.94
CA GLY A 92 -0.04 3.78 11.33
C GLY A 92 0.80 4.79 10.54
N THR A 93 2.09 4.44 10.36
CA THR A 93 3.10 5.33 9.75
C THR A 93 3.48 4.87 8.34
N ASP A 94 4.39 5.59 7.68
CA ASP A 94 4.99 5.18 6.40
C ASP A 94 6.18 4.20 6.56
N SER A 95 6.36 3.62 7.75
CA SER A 95 7.48 2.76 8.14
C SER A 95 8.86 3.44 8.22
N THR A 96 8.97 4.76 8.09
CA THR A 96 10.25 5.46 8.29
C THR A 96 10.56 5.70 9.76
N ILE A 97 9.51 5.95 10.55
CA ILE A 97 9.56 6.18 12.00
C ILE A 97 8.31 5.60 12.67
N TRP A 98 8.43 5.24 13.93
CA TRP A 98 7.34 4.82 14.81
C TRP A 98 7.38 5.59 16.12
N HIS A 99 6.32 5.47 16.92
CA HIS A 99 6.28 6.07 18.25
C HIS A 99 7.41 5.54 19.15
N PRO A 100 7.87 6.34 20.12
CA PRO A 100 8.84 5.88 21.11
C PRO A 100 8.24 4.77 22.00
N ASP A 101 9.12 4.13 22.78
CA ASP A 101 8.74 3.11 23.77
C ASP A 101 7.93 1.94 23.19
N ALA A 102 8.33 1.49 22.00
CA ALA A 102 7.74 0.34 21.35
C ALA A 102 7.71 -0.89 22.27
N ARG A 103 6.57 -1.57 22.31
CA ARG A 103 6.31 -2.74 23.16
C ARG A 103 6.27 -4.02 22.33
N LYS A 104 6.71 -5.13 22.94
CA LYS A 104 6.78 -6.43 22.26
C LYS A 104 5.40 -7.07 22.00
N ASP A 105 4.40 -6.68 22.77
CA ASP A 105 3.03 -7.20 22.70
C ASP A 105 2.12 -6.35 21.79
N GLU A 106 2.62 -5.25 21.24
CA GLU A 106 1.84 -4.38 20.37
C GLU A 106 1.96 -4.76 18.88
N LEU A 107 0.90 -4.42 18.13
CA LEU A 107 0.91 -4.44 16.68
C LEU A 107 1.33 -3.07 16.17
N ILE A 108 2.32 -3.05 15.28
CA ILE A 108 2.75 -1.82 14.63
C ILE A 108 2.09 -1.75 13.25
N TYR A 109 1.33 -0.68 13.01
CA TYR A 109 0.66 -0.46 11.73
C TYR A 109 1.53 0.37 10.80
N THR A 110 1.42 0.08 9.50
CA THR A 110 1.98 0.93 8.45
C THR A 110 1.09 0.94 7.23
N PHE A 111 0.99 2.11 6.61
CA PHE A 111 0.38 2.27 5.30
C PHE A 111 1.46 2.11 4.23
N MET A 112 1.32 1.08 3.39
CA MET A 112 2.22 0.83 2.27
C MET A 112 1.57 1.33 1.00
N ASN A 113 2.02 2.49 0.52
CA ASN A 113 1.45 3.13 -0.66
C ASN A 113 1.60 2.27 -1.94
N ASP A 114 2.76 1.63 -2.12
CA ASP A 114 3.05 0.78 -3.28
C ASP A 114 2.05 -0.38 -3.46
N ILE A 115 1.35 -0.77 -2.40
CA ILE A 115 0.30 -1.79 -2.41
C ILE A 115 -1.08 -1.26 -2.04
N CYS A 116 -1.21 0.06 -1.93
CA CYS A 116 -2.40 0.80 -1.55
C CYS A 116 -3.17 0.22 -0.35
N ARG A 117 -2.51 -0.26 0.70
CA ARG A 117 -3.21 -0.73 1.90
C ARG A 117 -2.41 -0.57 3.17
N SER A 118 -3.13 -0.51 4.27
CA SER A 118 -2.53 -0.66 5.59
C SER A 118 -2.27 -2.13 5.92
N VAL A 119 -1.14 -2.38 6.56
CA VAL A 119 -0.76 -3.67 7.11
C VAL A 119 -0.28 -3.50 8.56
N TYR A 120 -0.08 -4.60 9.26
CA TYR A 120 0.50 -4.58 10.59
C TYR A 120 1.65 -5.57 10.72
N LEU A 121 2.58 -5.26 11.61
CA LEU A 121 3.75 -6.07 11.92
C LEU A 121 3.65 -6.57 13.36
N LYS A 122 4.11 -7.80 13.59
CA LYS A 122 4.20 -8.44 14.91
C LYS A 122 5.65 -8.53 15.33
N PHE A 123 5.92 -8.34 16.63
CA PHE A 123 7.24 -8.60 17.19
C PHE A 123 7.63 -10.06 16.91
N ASN A 124 8.84 -10.26 16.42
CA ASN A 124 9.42 -11.57 16.21
C ASN A 124 10.50 -11.84 17.27
N GLN A 125 11.51 -10.97 17.35
CA GLN A 125 12.62 -11.15 18.27
C GLN A 125 13.41 -9.87 18.51
N THR A 126 14.19 -9.85 19.59
CA THR A 126 15.20 -8.82 19.83
C THR A 126 16.48 -9.15 19.06
N ARG A 127 17.06 -8.16 18.40
CA ARG A 127 18.35 -8.22 17.70
C ARG A 127 19.32 -7.24 18.36
N GLN A 128 20.61 -7.51 18.22
CA GLN A 128 21.66 -6.51 18.48
C GLN A 128 22.30 -6.18 17.14
N ASN A 129 22.48 -4.89 16.87
CA ASN A 129 23.22 -4.45 15.70
C ASN A 129 24.73 -4.41 15.99
N SER A 130 25.54 -4.08 14.99
CA SER A 130 27.00 -3.96 15.11
C SER A 130 27.49 -2.85 16.04
N PHE A 131 26.57 -2.05 16.60
CA PHE A 131 26.85 -0.93 17.51
C PHE A 131 26.34 -1.23 18.93
N ASP A 132 26.06 -2.49 19.26
CA ASP A 132 25.52 -2.95 20.55
C ASP A 132 24.16 -2.33 20.94
N ILE A 133 23.43 -1.79 19.96
CA ILE A 133 22.07 -1.27 20.16
C ILE A 133 21.09 -2.43 20.03
N SER A 134 20.33 -2.66 21.10
CA SER A 134 19.23 -3.63 21.09
C SER A 134 18.05 -3.07 20.29
N THR A 135 17.62 -3.81 19.27
CA THR A 135 16.51 -3.46 18.38
C THR A 135 15.45 -4.55 18.38
N TYR A 136 14.22 -4.17 18.07
CA TYR A 136 13.14 -5.13 17.89
C TYR A 136 12.94 -5.40 16.40
N GLN A 137 13.01 -6.67 16.04
CA GLN A 137 12.64 -7.11 14.71
C GLN A 137 11.14 -7.40 14.70
N TYR A 138 10.40 -6.57 13.97
CA TYR A 138 9.01 -6.83 13.63
C TYR A 138 8.93 -7.48 12.25
N THR A 139 7.95 -8.37 12.06
CA THR A 139 7.74 -9.07 10.80
C THR A 139 6.28 -9.01 10.39
N LEU A 140 6.05 -8.98 9.07
CA LEU A 140 4.72 -9.09 8.50
C LEU A 140 4.19 -10.53 8.69
N PRO A 141 3.09 -10.73 9.44
CA PRO A 141 2.54 -12.06 9.66
C PRO A 141 1.71 -12.55 8.47
N ASN A 142 1.62 -13.87 8.31
CA ASN A 142 0.98 -14.50 7.14
C ASN A 142 -0.52 -14.22 7.02
N ASP A 143 -1.19 -13.90 8.13
CA ASP A 143 -2.61 -13.57 8.21
C ASP A 143 -2.95 -12.25 7.47
N VAL A 144 -1.99 -11.32 7.31
CA VAL A 144 -2.17 -10.07 6.54
C VAL A 144 -2.57 -10.33 5.08
N PHE A 145 -2.08 -11.42 4.49
CA PHE A 145 -2.38 -11.81 3.10
C PHE A 145 -3.11 -13.16 3.01
N ALA A 146 -3.62 -13.67 4.12
CA ALA A 146 -4.39 -14.91 4.10
C ALA A 146 -5.76 -14.70 3.45
N ASN A 147 -6.24 -15.69 2.72
CA ASN A 147 -7.63 -15.76 2.32
C ASN A 147 -8.48 -16.02 3.58
N SER A 148 -9.07 -14.96 4.14
CA SER A 148 -9.80 -14.96 5.42
C SER A 148 -10.88 -13.87 5.40
N SER A 149 -11.84 -13.96 6.32
CA SER A 149 -12.94 -12.99 6.46
C SER A 149 -12.45 -11.56 6.63
N ASP A 150 -11.37 -11.37 7.38
CA ASP A 150 -10.82 -10.03 7.66
C ASP A 150 -10.22 -9.38 6.41
N ASN A 151 -9.80 -10.19 5.43
CA ASN A 151 -9.19 -9.73 4.19
C ASN A 151 -10.16 -9.67 3.00
N GLU A 152 -11.44 -10.03 3.17
CA GLU A 152 -12.45 -9.96 2.10
C GLU A 152 -12.52 -8.57 1.45
N GLY A 153 -12.30 -7.52 2.26
CA GLY A 153 -12.26 -6.13 1.79
C GLY A 153 -11.25 -5.85 0.66
N PHE A 154 -10.18 -6.64 0.57
CA PHE A 154 -9.10 -6.50 -0.40
C PHE A 154 -9.26 -7.38 -1.64
N CYS A 155 -10.34 -8.16 -1.72
CA CYS A 155 -10.63 -9.00 -2.85
C CYS A 155 -11.36 -8.22 -3.94
N LEU A 156 -11.23 -8.69 -5.19
CA LEU A 156 -11.89 -8.06 -6.33
C LEU A 156 -13.41 -8.11 -6.15
N ASN A 157 -14.06 -6.95 -6.28
CA ASN A 157 -15.50 -6.90 -6.48
C ASN A 157 -15.81 -7.57 -7.83
N SER A 158 -16.67 -8.59 -7.85
CA SER A 158 -17.18 -9.12 -9.12
C SER A 158 -18.13 -8.08 -9.72
N SER A 159 -17.59 -7.13 -10.47
CA SER A 159 -18.37 -6.13 -11.22
C SER A 159 -19.09 -6.72 -12.44
N THR A 160 -19.21 -8.05 -12.54
CA THR A 160 -20.03 -8.72 -13.53
C THR A 160 -21.37 -9.07 -12.89
N SER A 161 -22.44 -8.62 -13.54
CA SER A 161 -23.86 -8.79 -13.28
C SER A 161 -24.39 -10.21 -13.04
N ASP A 162 -23.52 -11.18 -12.77
CA ASP A 162 -23.88 -12.52 -12.37
C ASP A 162 -23.99 -12.55 -10.85
N LYS A 163 -25.24 -12.58 -10.36
CA LYS A 163 -25.63 -12.71 -8.95
C LYS A 163 -25.14 -14.01 -8.26
N ILE A 164 -24.21 -14.75 -8.88
CA ILE A 164 -23.63 -16.00 -8.43
C ILE A 164 -22.11 -15.97 -8.67
N GLN A 165 -21.40 -15.05 -8.03
CA GLN A 165 -19.97 -15.24 -7.80
C GLN A 165 -19.60 -14.59 -6.48
N GLN A 166 -19.36 -15.43 -5.47
CA GLN A 166 -18.69 -15.04 -4.24
C GLN A 166 -17.44 -14.21 -4.57
N LEU A 167 -17.13 -13.23 -3.72
CA LEU A 167 -15.85 -12.54 -3.69
C LEU A 167 -14.73 -13.57 -3.83
N LYS A 168 -14.14 -13.70 -5.01
CA LYS A 168 -13.11 -14.71 -5.25
C LYS A 168 -11.77 -14.12 -4.86
N CYS A 169 -11.48 -14.20 -3.57
CA CYS A 169 -10.15 -13.92 -3.06
C CYS A 169 -9.14 -14.86 -3.72
N LEU A 170 -7.96 -14.32 -4.05
CA LEU A 170 -6.84 -15.14 -4.50
C LEU A 170 -6.37 -16.09 -3.37
N PRO A 171 -5.60 -17.13 -3.68
CA PRO A 171 -4.99 -17.97 -2.65
C PRO A 171 -4.18 -17.15 -1.65
N SER A 172 -4.08 -17.63 -0.40
CA SER A 172 -3.30 -16.99 0.65
C SER A 172 -1.88 -16.64 0.19
N GLY A 173 -1.43 -15.43 0.51
CA GLY A 173 -0.16 -14.85 0.07
C GLY A 173 -0.29 -13.97 -1.17
N LEU A 174 -1.46 -13.91 -1.82
CA LEU A 174 -1.72 -13.10 -3.01
C LEU A 174 -2.98 -12.23 -2.83
N PHE A 175 -2.95 -11.03 -3.41
CA PHE A 175 -4.12 -10.16 -3.58
C PHE A 175 -3.94 -9.33 -4.86
N SER A 176 -5.02 -8.74 -5.38
CA SER A 176 -4.98 -7.97 -6.63
C SER A 176 -4.61 -6.50 -6.36
N LEU A 177 -3.67 -5.96 -7.15
CA LEU A 177 -3.35 -4.54 -7.20
C LEU A 177 -4.09 -3.78 -8.31
N SER A 178 -5.01 -4.43 -9.02
CA SER A 178 -5.74 -3.78 -10.13
C SER A 178 -6.56 -2.56 -9.71
N SER A 179 -6.97 -2.45 -8.44
CA SER A 179 -7.67 -1.28 -7.91
C SER A 179 -6.71 -0.15 -7.49
N CYS A 180 -5.40 -0.40 -7.49
CA CYS A 180 -4.35 0.49 -7.02
C CYS A 180 -3.53 1.08 -8.18
N ILE A 181 -3.34 0.31 -9.26
CA ILE A 181 -2.57 0.71 -10.44
C ILE A 181 -3.52 1.41 -11.44
N HIS A 182 -3.31 2.71 -11.66
CA HIS A 182 -4.05 3.56 -12.60
C HIS A 182 -3.12 4.27 -13.59
#